data_AF-A0A817L3D9-F1
#
_entry.id   AF-A0A817L3D9-F1
#
_cell.length_a   1.000
_cell.length_b   1.000
_cell.length_c   1.000
_cell.angle_alpha   90.00
_cell.angle_beta   90.00
_cell.angle_gamma   90.00
#
_symmetry.space_group_name_H-M   'P 1'
#
loop_
_entity.id
_entity.type
_entity.pdbx_description
1 polymer ?
#
loop_
_entity_poly.entity_id
_entity_poly.type
_entity_poly.pdbx_seq_one_letter_code
_entity_poly.pdbx_strand_id
1 'polypeptide(L)'
;MSCECHSSFNGEIEQLICNNYKNSIFTNIQLTNEAKENSRTFDSFHLIFYDHEFNVSSMFLNDLSKLFSRITSSNRGDRKLAIKVILSFPNFLQLHFDEHSFYQLFGQNSDYRTIFTLELTSNGKITFSPMALSQLTVDQMFVHASSFEPYSFEEIFNNTNIGELTIEGSTPRSNETYRQNFNGKIRSAKFTKMVETVASEEFPPYPVRSMVIEAHEARKMNASTFVNYRNLHGLHLIRPKFFFDNRTFDGFQYLISLEIVELDAETIKDNTFQHVSRIRYLTLGQNTRYLSEHSLDHLDYLVHFDVSKLILDQLYPSSRCVLAHFIQKQKKLNPSIAISPPQAEYCDCIYDFILALLNKQAHQSYTDSCSENQQERCQLSQCNVVRNFRFPVKKDSNTDESILSLDENMLSTTVPLDPMDDIAMAAPHQSPTYVHKHPPVHYQSKTNPKHEHIESSNTDTEISHVSALKVNKPMDPNEIAYDYDENIDLTSTIVGSHTTANINDEQRRIALKNETLKWISLSLVCITILCILLVVTLIWFFTCRPSQRNYKGGFQPIQADATHV
;
A
#
# COMPACT_ATOMS: atom_id res chain seq x y z
N MET A 1 -27.86 11.36 25.46
CA MET A 1 -26.91 11.71 26.55
C MET A 1 -26.99 13.21 26.79
N SER A 2 -26.80 13.72 28.01
CA SER A 2 -26.72 15.17 28.26
C SER A 2 -25.27 15.55 28.56
N CYS A 3 -24.55 15.97 27.52
CA CYS A 3 -23.22 16.54 27.66
C CYS A 3 -23.33 18.07 27.75
N GLU A 4 -22.65 18.68 28.71
CA GLU A 4 -22.31 20.09 28.54
C GLU A 4 -21.10 20.15 27.61
N CYS A 5 -21.32 20.73 26.43
CA CYS A 5 -20.30 20.94 25.43
C CYS A 5 -19.85 22.40 25.49
N HIS A 6 -18.64 22.64 25.98
CA HIS A 6 -18.04 23.97 25.93
C HIS A 6 -17.41 24.18 24.55
N SER A 7 -17.94 25.14 23.78
CA SER A 7 -17.33 25.57 22.53
C SER A 7 -16.18 26.54 22.80
N SER A 8 -15.02 26.24 22.21
CA SER A 8 -13.94 27.20 22.04
C SER A 8 -13.71 27.39 20.53
N PHE A 9 -13.71 28.64 20.09
CA PHE A 9 -13.59 29.00 18.68
C PHE A 9 -12.25 29.70 18.44
N ASN A 10 -11.42 29.14 17.57
CA ASN A 10 -10.11 29.68 17.23
C ASN A 10 -9.97 29.90 15.71
N GLY A 11 -10.90 30.67 15.14
CA GLY A 11 -10.88 31.13 13.75
C GLY A 11 -11.32 30.08 12.72
N GLU A 12 -10.59 28.97 12.61
CA GLU A 12 -10.82 27.91 11.61
C GLU A 12 -11.33 26.61 12.24
N ILE A 13 -11.26 26.51 13.57
CA ILE A 13 -11.57 25.32 14.36
C ILE A 13 -12.54 25.72 15.49
N GLU A 14 -13.65 24.99 15.60
CA GLU A 14 -14.55 25.03 16.76
C GLU A 14 -14.40 23.71 17.53
N GLN A 15 -13.75 23.75 18.70
CA GLN A 15 -13.62 22.60 19.59
C GLN A 15 -14.76 22.61 20.61
N LEU A 16 -15.61 21.58 20.55
CA LEU A 16 -16.67 21.26 21.49
C LEU A 16 -16.17 20.18 22.45
N ILE A 17 -15.72 20.60 23.64
CA ILE A 17 -15.36 19.65 24.70
C ILE A 17 -16.63 19.24 25.42
N CYS A 18 -17.09 18.02 25.16
CA CYS A 18 -18.34 17.49 25.69
C CYS A 18 -18.06 16.60 26.90
N ASN A 19 -18.34 17.10 28.10
CA ASN A 19 -18.20 16.36 29.35
C ASN A 19 -19.55 15.79 29.77
N ASN A 20 -19.57 14.50 30.15
CA ASN A 20 -20.78 13.82 30.64
C ASN A 20 -20.77 13.73 32.17
N TYR A 21 -21.85 14.21 32.81
CA TYR A 21 -21.92 14.45 34.26
C TYR A 21 -22.02 13.20 35.15
N LYS A 22 -22.26 12.00 34.59
CA LYS A 22 -22.47 10.77 35.40
C LYS A 22 -21.42 9.68 35.20
N ASN A 23 -20.92 9.52 33.98
CA ASN A 23 -19.73 8.76 33.66
C ASN A 23 -18.84 9.70 32.86
N SER A 24 -17.55 9.81 33.22
CA SER A 24 -16.62 10.75 32.59
C SER A 24 -16.18 10.26 31.20
N ILE A 25 -17.09 10.39 30.24
CA ILE A 25 -16.80 10.28 28.81
C ILE A 25 -15.98 11.52 28.44
N PHE A 26 -14.68 11.34 28.23
CA PHE A 26 -13.80 12.42 27.79
C PHE A 26 -13.79 12.49 26.26
N THR A 27 -14.82 13.15 25.72
CA THR A 27 -14.94 13.42 24.28
C THR A 27 -14.52 14.83 23.90
N ASN A 28 -13.57 14.92 22.98
CA ASN A 28 -13.24 16.17 22.28
C ASN A 28 -13.82 16.09 20.86
N ILE A 29 -14.76 16.97 20.54
CA ILE A 29 -15.35 17.09 19.20
C ILE A 29 -14.74 18.32 18.54
N GLN A 30 -13.87 18.10 17.56
CA GLN A 30 -13.28 19.15 16.76
C GLN A 30 -14.08 19.31 15.45
N LEU A 31 -14.70 20.47 15.27
CA LEU A 31 -15.35 20.86 14.02
C LEU A 31 -14.40 21.77 13.22
N THR A 32 -14.26 21.50 11.93
CA THR A 32 -13.41 22.28 11.02
C THR A 32 -14.19 22.64 9.76
N ASN A 33 -13.93 23.83 9.22
CA ASN A 33 -14.44 24.28 7.93
C ASN A 33 -13.24 24.46 6.98
N GLU A 34 -12.93 23.43 6.20
CA GLU A 34 -11.82 23.45 5.23
C GLU A 34 -12.11 24.44 4.08
N ALA A 35 -13.38 24.65 3.71
CA ALA A 35 -13.81 25.51 2.61
C ALA A 35 -13.65 27.03 2.82
N LYS A 36 -13.47 27.50 4.06
CA LYS A 36 -13.31 28.94 4.43
C LYS A 36 -14.42 29.89 3.92
N GLU A 37 -15.62 29.39 3.60
CA GLU A 37 -16.75 30.24 3.21
C GLU A 37 -17.42 30.91 4.42
N ASN A 38 -17.97 32.11 4.22
CA ASN A 38 -18.51 33.00 5.27
C ASN A 38 -19.81 32.50 5.97
N SER A 39 -20.22 31.25 5.75
CA SER A 39 -21.33 30.59 6.44
C SER A 39 -20.81 29.47 7.34
N ARG A 40 -21.47 29.24 8.49
CA ARG A 40 -21.13 28.16 9.45
C ARG A 40 -21.56 26.77 8.94
N THR A 41 -21.02 26.38 7.80
CA THR A 41 -21.14 25.04 7.22
C THR A 41 -19.85 24.28 7.48
N PHE A 42 -19.92 23.24 8.30
CA PHE A 42 -18.79 22.35 8.57
C PHE A 42 -18.78 21.24 7.51
N ASP A 43 -17.68 21.13 6.79
CA ASP A 43 -17.40 20.06 5.82
C ASP A 43 -16.64 18.89 6.47
N SER A 44 -16.03 19.09 7.64
CA SER A 44 -15.36 18.02 8.39
C SER A 44 -15.66 18.03 9.90
N PHE A 45 -15.91 16.83 10.42
CA PHE A 45 -16.23 16.53 11.82
C PHE A 45 -15.21 15.52 12.34
N HIS A 46 -14.40 15.89 13.34
CA HIS A 46 -13.40 15.02 13.94
C HIS A 46 -13.72 14.78 15.42
N LEU A 47 -14.11 13.56 15.78
CA LEU A 47 -14.47 13.19 17.14
C LEU A 47 -13.39 12.29 17.73
N ILE A 48 -12.81 12.70 18.86
CA ILE A 48 -11.75 11.98 19.56
C ILE A 48 -12.26 11.51 20.92
N PHE A 49 -12.15 10.21 21.17
CA PHE A 49 -12.66 9.52 22.36
C PHE A 49 -11.50 9.01 23.21
N TYR A 50 -11.35 9.53 24.43
CA TYR A 50 -10.23 9.17 25.32
C TYR A 50 -10.57 8.08 26.35
N ASP A 51 -11.76 7.49 26.27
CA ASP A 51 -12.25 6.52 27.25
C ASP A 51 -11.56 5.15 27.12
N HIS A 52 -11.32 4.51 28.26
CA HIS A 52 -10.76 3.15 28.30
C HIS A 52 -11.76 2.07 27.86
N GLU A 53 -13.06 2.28 28.07
CA GLU A 53 -14.09 1.37 27.59
C GLU A 53 -15.17 2.17 26.88
N PHE A 54 -15.36 1.91 25.58
CA PHE A 54 -16.33 2.63 24.77
C PHE A 54 -17.18 1.64 23.96
N ASN A 55 -18.49 1.90 23.92
CA ASN A 55 -19.41 1.18 23.03
C ASN A 55 -20.01 2.15 22.01
N VAL A 56 -19.72 1.90 20.73
CA VAL A 56 -20.31 2.62 19.61
C VAL A 56 -21.64 1.96 19.25
N SER A 57 -22.74 2.56 19.70
CA SER A 57 -24.08 2.10 19.37
C SER A 57 -24.70 2.84 18.19
N SER A 58 -25.69 2.23 17.53
CA SER A 58 -26.47 2.87 16.47
C SER A 58 -27.18 4.14 16.96
N MET A 59 -27.56 4.22 18.24
CA MET A 59 -28.15 5.43 18.83
C MET A 59 -27.15 6.59 18.84
N PHE A 60 -25.87 6.33 19.15
CA PHE A 60 -24.83 7.36 19.18
C PHE A 60 -24.62 8.00 17.80
N LEU A 61 -24.53 7.20 16.74
CA LEU A 61 -24.29 7.72 15.39
C LEU A 61 -25.57 8.24 14.70
N ASN A 62 -26.76 7.79 15.10
CA ASN A 62 -28.03 8.44 14.72
C ASN A 62 -28.21 9.84 15.31
N ASP A 63 -27.62 10.13 16.48
CA ASP A 63 -27.58 11.50 17.00
C ASP A 63 -26.52 12.35 16.27
N LEU A 64 -25.41 11.73 15.83
CA LEU A 64 -24.39 12.40 15.00
C LEU A 64 -24.93 12.76 13.60
N SER A 65 -25.69 11.87 12.95
CA SER A 65 -26.22 12.11 11.59
C SER A 65 -27.18 13.30 11.50
N LYS A 66 -27.85 13.65 12.61
CA LYS A 66 -28.68 14.87 12.74
C LYS A 66 -27.88 16.18 12.68
N LEU A 67 -26.55 16.15 12.83
CA LEU A 67 -25.70 17.32 12.59
C LEU A 67 -25.55 17.59 11.10
N PHE A 68 -25.48 16.55 10.26
CA PHE A 68 -25.22 16.68 8.82
C PHE A 68 -26.45 17.19 8.04
N SER A 69 -27.67 16.87 8.49
CA SER A 69 -28.91 17.31 7.84
C SER A 69 -29.15 18.83 7.88
N ARG A 70 -28.36 19.56 8.69
CA ARG A 70 -28.37 21.03 8.75
C ARG A 70 -27.50 21.70 7.68
N ILE A 71 -26.68 20.93 6.96
CA ILE A 71 -25.89 21.43 5.84
C ILE A 71 -26.83 21.53 4.64
N THR A 72 -27.49 22.69 4.49
CA THR A 72 -28.35 22.98 3.34
C THR A 72 -27.52 23.07 2.07
N SER A 73 -27.87 22.31 1.04
CA SER A 73 -27.11 22.27 -0.21
C SER A 73 -27.07 23.63 -0.91
N SER A 74 -25.91 24.29 -0.85
CA SER A 74 -25.60 25.45 -1.68
C SER A 74 -25.50 24.99 -3.13
N ASN A 75 -26.56 25.25 -3.90
CA ASN A 75 -26.79 24.66 -5.22
C ASN A 75 -25.94 25.32 -6.34
N ARG A 76 -24.63 25.51 -6.09
CA ARG A 76 -23.69 26.26 -6.95
C ARG A 76 -22.60 25.36 -7.55
N GLY A 77 -22.96 24.71 -8.66
CA GLY A 77 -22.02 24.10 -9.61
C GLY A 77 -21.87 22.58 -9.51
N ASP A 78 -21.38 21.96 -10.59
CA ASP A 78 -21.35 20.50 -10.82
C ASP A 78 -20.45 19.68 -9.88
N ARG A 79 -19.88 20.29 -8.83
CA ARG A 79 -19.01 19.62 -7.86
C ARG A 79 -19.77 19.38 -6.56
N LYS A 80 -20.17 18.12 -6.34
CA LYS A 80 -20.65 17.67 -5.03
C LYS A 80 -19.65 18.07 -3.94
N LEU A 81 -20.11 18.86 -2.97
CA LEU A 81 -19.34 19.18 -1.76
C LEU A 81 -19.02 17.89 -1.00
N ALA A 82 -17.87 17.86 -0.31
CA ALA A 82 -17.50 16.71 0.52
C ALA A 82 -17.98 16.91 1.96
N ILE A 83 -18.43 15.83 2.60
CA ILE A 83 -18.60 15.75 4.06
C ILE A 83 -17.68 14.65 4.57
N LYS A 84 -16.85 14.99 5.55
CA LYS A 84 -15.84 14.12 6.15
C LYS A 84 -16.15 13.89 7.63
N VAL A 85 -16.20 12.64 8.05
CA VAL A 85 -16.37 12.25 9.46
C VAL A 85 -15.18 11.41 9.87
N ILE A 86 -14.44 11.85 10.88
CA ILE A 86 -13.30 11.16 11.48
C ILE A 86 -13.68 10.76 12.91
N LEU A 87 -13.57 9.47 13.24
CA LEU A 87 -13.71 8.97 14.61
C LEU A 87 -12.39 8.36 15.06
N SER A 88 -11.80 8.93 16.11
CA SER A 88 -10.48 8.52 16.61
C SER A 88 -10.56 8.00 18.05
N PHE A 89 -10.05 6.80 18.26
CA PHE A 89 -10.04 6.11 19.55
C PHE A 89 -8.58 5.82 19.96
N PRO A 90 -7.82 6.83 20.44
CA PRO A 90 -6.39 6.66 20.73
C PRO A 90 -6.07 5.76 21.93
N ASN A 91 -6.89 5.74 22.98
CA ASN A 91 -6.50 5.25 24.31
C ASN A 91 -7.48 4.23 24.94
N PHE A 92 -8.18 3.42 24.13
CA PHE A 92 -9.08 2.39 24.65
C PHE A 92 -8.36 1.14 25.18
N LEU A 93 -8.95 0.48 26.17
CA LEU A 93 -8.68 -0.90 26.59
C LEU A 93 -9.66 -1.87 25.94
N GLN A 94 -10.93 -1.47 25.83
CA GLN A 94 -11.98 -2.20 25.12
C GLN A 94 -12.80 -1.24 24.25
N LEU A 95 -12.94 -1.57 22.96
CA LEU A 95 -13.80 -0.84 22.04
C LEU A 95 -14.79 -1.82 21.41
N HIS A 96 -16.08 -1.61 21.71
CA HIS A 96 -17.16 -2.39 21.10
C HIS A 96 -17.87 -1.56 20.02
N PHE A 97 -18.21 -2.22 18.92
CA PHE A 97 -19.13 -1.70 17.93
C PHE A 97 -20.37 -2.61 17.94
N ASP A 98 -21.51 -2.08 18.39
CA ASP A 98 -22.79 -2.81 18.36
C ASP A 98 -23.21 -3.16 16.92
N GLU A 99 -24.25 -3.99 16.78
CA GLU A 99 -24.88 -4.22 15.48
C GLU A 99 -25.39 -2.90 14.88
N HIS A 100 -25.07 -2.68 13.61
CA HIS A 100 -25.54 -1.53 12.84
C HIS A 100 -25.12 -0.16 13.43
N SER A 101 -24.00 -0.10 14.18
CA SER A 101 -23.43 1.15 14.70
C SER A 101 -23.48 2.29 13.69
N PHE A 102 -23.04 2.04 12.45
CA PHE A 102 -22.87 3.06 11.41
C PHE A 102 -24.08 3.24 10.48
N TYR A 103 -25.23 2.67 10.85
CA TYR A 103 -26.45 2.80 10.06
C TYR A 103 -26.86 4.26 9.91
N GLN A 104 -27.15 4.67 8.68
CA GLN A 104 -27.54 6.05 8.32
C GLN A 104 -26.56 7.15 8.77
N LEU A 105 -25.26 6.84 9.00
CA LEU A 105 -24.23 7.86 9.26
C LEU A 105 -24.26 8.95 8.17
N PHE A 106 -24.38 8.52 6.91
CA PHE A 106 -24.78 9.36 5.80
C PHE A 106 -26.10 8.83 5.24
N GLY A 107 -27.02 9.73 4.89
CA GLY A 107 -28.29 9.34 4.25
C GLY A 107 -28.05 8.72 2.88
N GLN A 108 -28.84 7.69 2.51
CA GLN A 108 -28.65 6.89 1.29
C GLN A 108 -28.60 7.70 -0.02
N ASN A 109 -29.20 8.90 -0.03
CA ASN A 109 -29.26 9.81 -1.17
C ASN A 109 -28.52 11.14 -0.87
N SER A 110 -27.28 11.09 -0.37
CA SER A 110 -26.52 12.31 -0.12
C SER A 110 -26.14 13.03 -1.43
N ASP A 111 -26.50 14.31 -1.53
CA ASP A 111 -25.97 15.22 -2.56
C ASP A 111 -24.46 15.45 -2.41
N TYR A 112 -23.91 15.11 -1.25
CA TYR A 112 -22.50 15.21 -0.89
C TYR A 112 -21.69 13.99 -1.33
N ARG A 113 -20.39 14.20 -1.58
CA ARG A 113 -19.37 13.14 -1.54
C ARG A 113 -19.09 12.80 -0.09
N THR A 114 -19.13 11.53 0.26
CA THR A 114 -19.06 11.09 1.66
C THR A 114 -17.73 10.42 1.99
N ILE A 115 -17.03 10.94 3.00
CA ILE A 115 -15.73 10.46 3.45
C ILE A 115 -15.84 10.06 4.91
N PHE A 116 -15.47 8.81 5.23
CA PHE A 116 -15.45 8.30 6.58
C PHE A 116 -14.05 7.82 6.96
N THR A 117 -13.55 8.22 8.13
CA THR A 117 -12.25 7.82 8.67
C THR A 117 -12.44 7.24 10.07
N LEU A 118 -11.87 6.06 10.31
CA LEU A 118 -11.91 5.37 11.59
C LEU A 118 -10.48 5.06 12.04
N GLU A 119 -10.05 5.67 13.14
CA GLU A 119 -8.67 5.58 13.67
C GLU A 119 -8.66 4.80 14.99
N LEU A 120 -8.17 3.56 14.94
CA LEU A 120 -8.14 2.58 16.03
C LEU A 120 -6.68 2.31 16.43
N THR A 121 -6.03 3.32 17.01
CA THR A 121 -4.56 3.35 17.22
C THR A 121 -4.09 2.76 18.55
N SER A 122 -4.99 2.29 19.42
CA SER A 122 -4.61 1.70 20.70
C SER A 122 -4.24 0.21 20.61
N ASN A 123 -3.63 -0.30 21.69
CA ASN A 123 -3.37 -1.74 21.89
C ASN A 123 -4.53 -2.47 22.61
N GLY A 124 -5.69 -1.84 22.74
CA GLY A 124 -6.88 -2.42 23.36
C GLY A 124 -7.55 -3.49 22.50
N LYS A 125 -8.51 -4.21 23.10
CA LYS A 125 -9.33 -5.20 22.39
C LYS A 125 -10.43 -4.50 21.61
N ILE A 126 -10.43 -4.66 20.29
CA ILE A 126 -11.54 -4.26 19.42
C ILE A 126 -12.51 -5.44 19.29
N THR A 127 -13.82 -5.18 19.44
CA THR A 127 -14.88 -6.19 19.36
C THR A 127 -15.97 -5.68 18.42
N PHE A 128 -15.99 -6.16 17.17
CA PHE A 128 -17.08 -5.86 16.24
C PHE A 128 -18.25 -6.83 16.48
N SER A 129 -19.47 -6.32 16.62
CA SER A 129 -20.64 -7.17 16.47
C SER A 129 -20.75 -7.63 15.01
N PRO A 130 -21.34 -8.80 14.72
CA PRO A 130 -21.75 -9.14 13.36
C PRO A 130 -22.56 -7.95 12.79
N MET A 131 -22.29 -7.55 11.55
CA MET A 131 -23.03 -6.44 10.92
C MET A 131 -22.81 -5.05 11.56
N ALA A 132 -21.70 -4.78 12.27
CA ALA A 132 -21.38 -3.46 12.82
C ALA A 132 -21.37 -2.32 11.77
N LEU A 133 -20.73 -2.54 10.61
CA LEU A 133 -20.74 -1.57 9.48
C LEU A 133 -21.89 -1.79 8.48
N SER A 134 -22.81 -2.72 8.74
CA SER A 134 -23.83 -3.11 7.77
C SER A 134 -24.69 -1.92 7.32
N GLN A 135 -24.96 -1.86 6.01
CA GLN A 135 -25.70 -0.78 5.35
C GLN A 135 -25.00 0.60 5.35
N LEU A 136 -23.76 0.70 5.83
CA LEU A 136 -22.92 1.89 5.62
C LEU A 136 -22.72 2.14 4.12
N THR A 137 -23.10 3.33 3.66
CA THR A 137 -22.90 3.78 2.27
C THR A 137 -21.99 5.01 2.28
N VAL A 138 -20.81 4.92 1.66
CA VAL A 138 -19.81 5.99 1.60
C VAL A 138 -19.03 5.99 0.28
N ASP A 139 -18.63 7.16 -0.21
CA ASP A 139 -17.73 7.24 -1.38
C ASP A 139 -16.32 6.82 -1.03
N GLN A 140 -15.81 7.20 0.15
CA GLN A 140 -14.48 6.82 0.62
C GLN A 140 -14.52 6.43 2.10
N MET A 141 -13.80 5.35 2.43
CA MET A 141 -13.59 4.89 3.79
C MET A 141 -12.10 4.68 4.06
N PHE A 142 -11.59 5.26 5.14
CA PHE A 142 -10.24 5.08 5.63
C PHE A 142 -10.31 4.39 7.00
N VAL A 143 -9.60 3.27 7.18
CA VAL A 143 -9.53 2.56 8.45
C VAL A 143 -8.08 2.36 8.81
N HIS A 144 -7.62 3.04 9.86
CA HIS A 144 -6.32 2.82 10.45
C HIS A 144 -6.51 1.96 11.71
N ALA A 145 -5.97 0.74 11.74
CA ALA A 145 -6.20 -0.18 12.87
C ALA A 145 -4.96 -1.01 13.21
N SER A 146 -4.69 -1.13 14.51
CA SER A 146 -3.63 -2.00 15.05
C SER A 146 -3.95 -3.50 14.91
N SER A 147 -5.23 -3.87 14.95
CA SER A 147 -5.72 -5.24 14.77
C SER A 147 -7.17 -5.27 14.30
N PHE A 148 -7.55 -6.33 13.58
CA PHE A 148 -8.94 -6.69 13.28
C PHE A 148 -9.37 -8.00 13.94
N GLU A 149 -8.47 -8.69 14.65
CA GLU A 149 -8.76 -10.02 15.20
C GLU A 149 -9.82 -9.97 16.31
N PRO A 150 -10.70 -10.99 16.43
CA PRO A 150 -10.73 -12.23 15.66
C PRO A 150 -11.43 -12.16 14.28
N TYR A 151 -11.94 -11.00 13.87
CA TYR A 151 -12.90 -10.87 12.78
C TYR A 151 -12.28 -10.94 11.38
N SER A 152 -13.07 -11.47 10.45
CA SER A 152 -12.77 -11.46 9.02
C SER A 152 -13.28 -10.20 8.33
N PHE A 153 -12.68 -9.88 7.18
CA PHE A 153 -13.11 -8.80 6.29
C PHE A 153 -14.59 -8.94 5.93
N GLU A 154 -15.02 -10.17 5.65
CA GLU A 154 -16.38 -10.48 5.25
C GLU A 154 -17.38 -10.26 6.39
N GLU A 155 -17.01 -10.43 7.66
CA GLU A 155 -17.87 -10.12 8.82
C GLU A 155 -17.97 -8.61 9.07
N ILE A 156 -16.85 -7.90 8.98
CA ILE A 156 -16.78 -6.45 9.24
C ILE A 156 -17.53 -5.65 8.16
N PHE A 157 -17.29 -5.98 6.88
CA PHE A 157 -17.74 -5.18 5.74
C PHE A 157 -18.95 -5.75 4.98
N ASN A 158 -19.66 -6.77 5.52
CA ASN A 158 -20.85 -7.29 4.83
C ASN A 158 -21.95 -6.22 4.70
N ASN A 159 -22.71 -6.29 3.61
CA ASN A 159 -23.81 -5.37 3.30
C ASN A 159 -23.42 -3.88 3.27
N THR A 160 -22.13 -3.55 3.14
CA THR A 160 -21.66 -2.17 2.93
C THR A 160 -21.78 -1.75 1.46
N ASN A 161 -21.74 -0.44 1.19
CA ASN A 161 -21.62 0.11 -0.16
C ASN A 161 -20.53 1.20 -0.15
N ILE A 162 -19.29 0.80 -0.37
CA ILE A 162 -18.10 1.65 -0.28
C ILE A 162 -17.56 1.90 -1.69
N GLY A 163 -17.28 3.15 -2.03
CA GLY A 163 -16.50 3.45 -3.22
C GLY A 163 -15.07 2.94 -3.08
N GLU A 164 -14.27 3.66 -2.31
CA GLU A 164 -12.85 3.36 -2.12
C GLU A 164 -12.58 3.06 -0.64
N LEU A 165 -12.08 1.87 -0.33
CA LEU A 165 -11.72 1.46 1.02
C LEU A 165 -10.19 1.45 1.17
N THR A 166 -9.62 2.29 2.04
CA THR A 166 -8.21 2.22 2.41
C THR A 166 -8.10 1.65 3.81
N ILE A 167 -7.35 0.56 3.97
CA ILE A 167 -7.01 -0.04 5.27
C ILE A 167 -5.51 0.11 5.51
N GLU A 168 -5.14 0.62 6.68
CA GLU A 168 -3.75 0.84 7.10
C GLU A 168 -3.44 0.14 8.44
N GLY A 169 -2.23 -0.40 8.55
CA GLY A 169 -1.68 -1.00 9.77
C GLY A 169 -1.87 -2.51 9.77
N SER A 170 -3.06 -2.96 10.18
CA SER A 170 -3.45 -4.37 10.15
C SER A 170 -4.28 -4.70 8.91
N THR A 171 -4.25 -5.95 8.47
CA THR A 171 -5.13 -6.47 7.41
C THR A 171 -6.06 -7.52 8.02
N PRO A 172 -7.39 -7.40 7.88
CA PRO A 172 -8.31 -8.39 8.41
C PRO A 172 -8.10 -9.74 7.73
N ARG A 173 -8.34 -10.84 8.47
CA ARG A 173 -8.34 -12.18 7.87
C ARG A 173 -9.45 -12.28 6.82
N SER A 174 -9.34 -13.16 5.84
CA SER A 174 -10.46 -13.47 4.93
C SER A 174 -11.00 -14.87 5.24
N ASN A 175 -12.32 -15.00 5.29
CA ASN A 175 -13.00 -16.26 5.54
C ASN A 175 -13.72 -16.73 4.27
N GLU A 176 -13.26 -17.85 3.70
CA GLU A 176 -13.76 -18.36 2.42
C GLU A 176 -15.26 -18.74 2.46
N THR A 177 -15.78 -19.21 3.59
CA THR A 177 -17.20 -19.51 3.80
C THR A 177 -18.06 -18.25 3.75
N TYR A 178 -17.60 -17.16 4.36
CA TYR A 178 -18.30 -15.87 4.31
C TYR A 178 -18.12 -15.17 2.97
N ARG A 179 -17.00 -15.40 2.26
CA ARG A 179 -16.73 -14.82 0.94
C ARG A 179 -17.78 -15.20 -0.11
N GLN A 180 -18.33 -16.41 -0.03
CA GLN A 180 -19.43 -16.86 -0.90
C GLN A 180 -20.76 -16.15 -0.61
N ASN A 181 -20.92 -15.63 0.61
CA ASN A 181 -22.14 -14.96 1.11
C ASN A 181 -21.93 -13.44 1.31
N PHE A 182 -20.87 -12.88 0.70
CA PHE A 182 -20.53 -11.47 0.83
C PHE A 182 -21.39 -10.61 -0.09
N ASN A 183 -22.26 -9.80 0.50
CA ASN A 183 -23.18 -8.90 -0.19
C ASN A 183 -22.70 -7.45 -0.22
N GLY A 184 -21.53 -7.16 0.37
CA GLY A 184 -20.91 -5.84 0.32
C GLY A 184 -20.51 -5.43 -1.09
N LYS A 185 -20.63 -4.13 -1.40
CA LYS A 185 -20.27 -3.53 -2.69
C LYS A 185 -19.11 -2.58 -2.49
N ILE A 186 -17.89 -3.08 -2.71
CA ILE A 186 -16.65 -2.31 -2.56
C ILE A 186 -16.00 -2.16 -3.94
N ARG A 187 -15.98 -0.93 -4.49
CA ARG A 187 -15.50 -0.69 -5.88
C ARG A 187 -13.99 -0.81 -5.98
N SER A 188 -13.25 -0.27 -5.02
CA SER A 188 -11.80 -0.45 -4.89
C SER A 188 -11.40 -0.58 -3.42
N ALA A 189 -10.35 -1.35 -3.15
CA ALA A 189 -9.72 -1.39 -1.84
C ALA A 189 -8.19 -1.29 -1.94
N LYS A 190 -7.58 -0.52 -1.04
CA LYS A 190 -6.13 -0.38 -0.88
C LYS A 190 -5.73 -0.89 0.51
N PHE A 191 -4.81 -1.85 0.57
CA PHE A 191 -4.31 -2.41 1.82
C PHE A 191 -2.85 -1.99 2.01
N THR A 192 -2.58 -1.20 3.05
CA THR A 192 -1.28 -0.58 3.33
C THR A 192 -0.71 -1.10 4.64
N LYS A 193 0.41 -1.82 4.62
CA LYS A 193 1.08 -2.25 5.86
C LYS A 193 2.56 -2.53 5.67
N MET A 194 3.29 -2.51 6.78
CA MET A 194 4.62 -3.12 6.87
C MET A 194 4.46 -4.65 6.92
N VAL A 195 5.29 -5.38 6.17
CA VAL A 195 5.27 -6.86 6.13
C VAL A 195 6.69 -7.41 6.07
N GLU A 196 6.89 -8.65 6.51
CA GLU A 196 8.14 -9.36 6.24
C GLU A 196 8.16 -9.93 4.81
N THR A 197 7.04 -10.46 4.33
CA THR A 197 6.90 -11.09 3.01
C THR A 197 5.66 -10.60 2.28
N VAL A 198 5.77 -10.28 0.99
CA VAL A 198 4.60 -10.01 0.13
C VAL A 198 4.08 -11.33 -0.44
N ALA A 199 2.99 -11.83 0.13
CA ALA A 199 2.35 -13.09 -0.25
C ALA A 199 0.84 -13.08 0.05
N SER A 200 0.10 -14.07 -0.45
CA SER A 200 -1.36 -14.15 -0.33
C SER A 200 -1.84 -14.44 1.10
N GLU A 201 -0.98 -15.01 1.95
CA GLU A 201 -1.27 -15.22 3.38
C GLU A 201 -1.34 -13.87 4.13
N GLU A 202 -0.53 -12.90 3.71
CA GLU A 202 -0.50 -11.54 4.27
C GLU A 202 -1.55 -10.63 3.64
N PHE A 203 -1.94 -10.85 2.38
CA PHE A 203 -2.90 -10.02 1.65
C PHE A 203 -3.95 -10.88 0.93
N PRO A 204 -4.84 -11.59 1.66
CA PRO A 204 -5.72 -12.60 1.09
C PRO A 204 -6.71 -12.05 0.04
N PRO A 205 -7.30 -12.90 -0.82
CA PRO A 205 -8.15 -12.45 -1.92
C PRO A 205 -9.52 -12.01 -1.39
N TYR A 206 -9.63 -10.73 -1.04
CA TYR A 206 -10.88 -10.13 -0.56
C TYR A 206 -11.94 -10.02 -1.68
N PRO A 207 -13.24 -10.08 -1.35
CA PRO A 207 -14.36 -9.97 -2.30
C PRO A 207 -14.63 -8.51 -2.73
N VAL A 208 -13.59 -7.83 -3.24
CA VAL A 208 -13.63 -6.45 -3.74
C VAL A 208 -13.48 -6.43 -5.27
N ARG A 209 -14.03 -5.43 -5.96
CA ARG A 209 -13.96 -5.37 -7.43
C ARG A 209 -12.54 -5.06 -7.95
N SER A 210 -11.77 -4.25 -7.24
CA SER A 210 -10.39 -3.89 -7.56
C SER A 210 -9.59 -3.78 -6.27
N MET A 211 -8.36 -4.28 -6.26
CA MET A 211 -7.49 -4.31 -5.09
C MET A 211 -6.11 -3.75 -5.41
N VAL A 212 -5.59 -2.91 -4.51
CA VAL A 212 -4.22 -2.41 -4.51
C VAL A 212 -3.54 -2.87 -3.22
N ILE A 213 -2.35 -3.47 -3.35
CA ILE A 213 -1.49 -3.82 -2.22
C ILE A 213 -0.39 -2.77 -2.12
N GLU A 214 -0.19 -2.18 -0.95
CA GLU A 214 0.96 -1.34 -0.65
C GLU A 214 1.76 -1.92 0.52
N ALA A 215 2.87 -2.57 0.18
CA ALA A 215 3.74 -3.23 1.14
C ALA A 215 4.96 -2.37 1.45
N HIS A 216 5.13 -2.02 2.72
CA HIS A 216 6.26 -1.23 3.22
C HIS A 216 7.34 -2.14 3.81
N GLU A 217 8.60 -1.84 3.50
CA GLU A 217 9.82 -2.47 4.07
C GLU A 217 9.91 -4.00 3.94
N ALA A 218 9.15 -4.58 3.01
CA ALA A 218 9.13 -6.02 2.73
C ALA A 218 10.53 -6.60 2.50
N ARG A 219 10.85 -7.73 3.15
CA ARG A 219 12.14 -8.42 3.01
C ARG A 219 12.13 -9.55 2.00
N LYS A 220 10.95 -10.05 1.65
CA LYS A 220 10.76 -11.12 0.66
C LYS A 220 9.49 -10.89 -0.15
N MET A 221 9.41 -11.57 -1.28
CA MET A 221 8.23 -11.63 -2.14
C MET A 221 7.99 -13.09 -2.56
N ASN A 222 6.73 -13.51 -2.56
CA ASN A 222 6.31 -14.82 -3.06
C ASN A 222 5.14 -14.65 -4.04
N ALA A 223 5.45 -14.10 -5.22
CA ALA A 223 4.48 -13.80 -6.27
C ALA A 223 3.62 -15.02 -6.69
N SER A 224 4.15 -16.24 -6.57
CA SER A 224 3.46 -17.48 -6.93
C SER A 224 2.15 -17.70 -6.16
N THR A 225 2.06 -17.17 -4.94
CA THR A 225 0.88 -17.30 -4.07
C THR A 225 -0.33 -16.50 -4.56
N PHE A 226 -0.13 -15.55 -5.48
CA PHE A 226 -1.17 -14.70 -6.05
C PHE A 226 -1.79 -15.25 -7.34
N VAL A 227 -1.37 -16.43 -7.84
CA VAL A 227 -1.79 -17.00 -9.14
C VAL A 227 -3.30 -16.99 -9.41
N ASN A 228 -4.13 -17.10 -8.38
CA ASN A 228 -5.59 -17.14 -8.49
C ASN A 228 -6.30 -15.77 -8.36
N TYR A 229 -5.55 -14.67 -8.21
CA TYR A 229 -6.13 -13.35 -7.96
C TYR A 229 -6.72 -12.78 -9.26
N ARG A 230 -7.99 -12.39 -9.21
CA ARG A 230 -8.73 -11.84 -10.35
C ARG A 230 -8.95 -10.32 -10.27
N ASN A 231 -8.69 -9.75 -9.10
CA ASN A 231 -8.97 -8.37 -8.75
C ASN A 231 -7.73 -7.58 -8.30
N LEU A 232 -6.54 -8.20 -8.22
CA LEU A 232 -5.30 -7.47 -7.94
C LEU A 232 -4.97 -6.58 -9.14
N HIS A 233 -5.08 -5.28 -8.94
CA HIS A 233 -4.98 -4.25 -9.96
C HIS A 233 -3.72 -3.39 -9.84
N GLY A 234 -3.28 -3.16 -8.59
CA GLY A 234 -2.07 -2.40 -8.29
C GLY A 234 -1.19 -3.07 -7.25
N LEU A 235 0.12 -2.95 -7.42
CA LEU A 235 1.12 -3.37 -6.44
C LEU A 235 2.15 -2.27 -6.22
N HIS A 236 2.19 -1.72 -5.00
CA HIS A 236 3.17 -0.73 -4.57
C HIS A 236 4.12 -1.38 -3.57
N LEU A 237 5.42 -1.37 -3.86
CA LEU A 237 6.47 -1.93 -3.01
C LEU A 237 7.39 -0.80 -2.54
N ILE A 238 7.17 -0.37 -1.30
CA ILE A 238 7.78 0.84 -0.73
C ILE A 238 8.98 0.47 0.14
N ARG A 239 10.18 0.92 -0.23
CA ARG A 239 11.47 0.64 0.44
C ARG A 239 11.74 -0.86 0.74
N PRO A 240 11.44 -1.80 -0.19
CA PRO A 240 11.73 -3.23 0.02
C PRO A 240 13.22 -3.48 0.29
N LYS A 241 13.51 -4.49 1.11
CA LYS A 241 14.86 -4.87 1.56
C LYS A 241 15.44 -6.05 0.77
N PHE A 242 14.95 -6.28 -0.44
CA PHE A 242 15.42 -7.30 -1.36
C PHE A 242 15.66 -6.69 -2.75
N PHE A 243 16.51 -7.35 -3.54
CA PHE A 243 16.79 -6.97 -4.91
C PHE A 243 15.77 -7.58 -5.86
N PHE A 244 15.37 -6.84 -6.88
CA PHE A 244 14.45 -7.32 -7.90
C PHE A 244 15.23 -8.07 -8.98
N ASP A 245 14.76 -9.26 -9.29
CA ASP A 245 15.31 -10.16 -10.31
C ASP A 245 14.19 -10.80 -11.14
N ASN A 246 14.58 -11.63 -12.12
CA ASN A 246 13.64 -12.28 -13.03
C ASN A 246 12.68 -13.28 -12.37
N ARG A 247 12.83 -13.61 -11.09
CA ARG A 247 11.92 -14.49 -10.32
C ARG A 247 11.02 -13.72 -9.36
N THR A 248 11.31 -12.44 -9.11
CA THR A 248 10.61 -11.63 -8.11
C THR A 248 9.10 -11.52 -8.37
N PHE A 249 8.70 -11.51 -9.65
CA PHE A 249 7.30 -11.52 -10.09
C PHE A 249 6.80 -12.87 -10.65
N ASP A 250 7.52 -13.98 -10.42
CA ASP A 250 7.08 -15.31 -10.89
C ASP A 250 5.79 -15.76 -10.18
N GLY A 251 4.72 -15.88 -10.94
CA GLY A 251 3.34 -16.06 -10.50
C GLY A 251 2.39 -15.03 -11.12
N PHE A 252 2.90 -13.84 -11.46
CA PHE A 252 2.10 -12.73 -11.98
C PHE A 252 1.75 -12.83 -13.47
N GLN A 253 2.34 -13.78 -14.20
CA GLN A 253 2.04 -14.06 -15.62
C GLN A 253 0.56 -14.39 -15.89
N TYR A 254 -0.20 -14.75 -14.85
CA TYR A 254 -1.64 -15.04 -14.92
C TYR A 254 -2.54 -13.87 -14.47
N LEU A 255 -1.97 -12.79 -13.92
CA LEU A 255 -2.71 -11.63 -13.40
C LEU A 255 -3.09 -10.68 -14.54
N ILE A 256 -4.23 -10.96 -15.18
CA ILE A 256 -4.77 -10.12 -16.26
C ILE A 256 -5.16 -8.72 -15.76
N SER A 257 -5.54 -8.58 -14.48
CA SER A 257 -6.00 -7.32 -13.88
C SER A 257 -4.90 -6.37 -13.40
N LEU A 258 -3.66 -6.85 -13.26
CA LEU A 258 -2.54 -6.06 -12.72
C LEU A 258 -2.06 -5.05 -13.78
N GLU A 259 -2.45 -3.78 -13.61
CA GLU A 259 -2.08 -2.70 -14.54
C GLU A 259 -1.08 -1.70 -13.94
N ILE A 260 -0.97 -1.62 -12.61
CA ILE A 260 -0.21 -0.59 -11.89
C ILE A 260 0.88 -1.24 -11.03
N VAL A 261 2.13 -0.77 -11.20
CA VAL A 261 3.26 -1.15 -10.34
C VAL A 261 4.02 0.09 -9.90
N GLU A 262 4.26 0.24 -8.61
CA GLU A 262 5.16 1.25 -8.03
C GLU A 262 6.28 0.56 -7.25
N LEU A 263 7.54 0.82 -7.63
CA LEU A 263 8.73 0.22 -6.99
C LEU A 263 9.67 1.29 -6.45
N ASP A 264 9.79 1.39 -5.13
CA ASP A 264 10.79 2.23 -4.45
C ASP A 264 12.00 1.37 -4.01
N ALA A 265 12.53 0.60 -4.96
CA ALA A 265 13.48 -0.49 -4.72
C ALA A 265 14.92 -0.12 -5.14
N GLU A 266 15.91 -0.45 -4.31
CA GLU A 266 17.31 -0.04 -4.51
C GLU A 266 17.94 -0.57 -5.81
N THR A 267 17.67 -1.82 -6.16
CA THR A 267 18.30 -2.54 -7.29
C THR A 267 17.25 -3.30 -8.08
N ILE A 268 17.19 -3.05 -9.38
CA ILE A 268 16.38 -3.77 -10.36
C ILE A 268 17.30 -4.44 -11.39
N LYS A 269 17.23 -5.77 -11.49
CA LYS A 269 18.07 -6.60 -12.38
C LYS A 269 17.32 -7.03 -13.64
N ASP A 270 18.06 -7.68 -14.54
CA ASP A 270 17.61 -8.04 -15.88
C ASP A 270 16.34 -8.91 -15.85
N ASN A 271 15.43 -8.61 -16.77
CA ASN A 271 14.18 -9.33 -16.96
C ASN A 271 13.24 -9.36 -15.73
N THR A 272 13.40 -8.45 -14.76
CA THR A 272 12.50 -8.32 -13.60
C THR A 272 11.02 -8.32 -14.03
N PHE A 273 10.67 -7.54 -15.06
CA PHE A 273 9.28 -7.38 -15.51
C PHE A 273 8.78 -8.46 -16.49
N GLN A 274 9.53 -9.53 -16.77
CA GLN A 274 9.14 -10.55 -17.77
C GLN A 274 7.78 -11.20 -17.47
N HIS A 275 7.43 -11.33 -16.18
CA HIS A 275 6.15 -11.91 -15.72
C HIS A 275 5.03 -10.87 -15.52
N VAL A 276 5.31 -9.59 -15.72
CA VAL A 276 4.35 -8.46 -15.59
C VAL A 276 4.37 -7.54 -16.81
N SER A 277 4.71 -8.09 -17.98
CA SER A 277 4.85 -7.35 -19.25
C SER A 277 3.61 -6.56 -19.70
N ARG A 278 2.44 -6.85 -19.13
CA ARG A 278 1.15 -6.21 -19.45
C ARG A 278 0.84 -4.97 -18.61
N ILE A 279 1.68 -4.58 -17.66
CA ILE A 279 1.43 -3.37 -16.87
C ILE A 279 1.40 -2.13 -17.76
N ARG A 280 0.57 -1.16 -17.37
CA ARG A 280 0.29 0.06 -18.14
C ARG A 280 0.81 1.31 -17.43
N TYR A 281 1.01 1.22 -16.12
CA TYR A 281 1.52 2.28 -15.26
C TYR A 281 2.70 1.71 -14.46
N LEU A 282 3.88 2.27 -14.65
CA LEU A 282 5.07 1.97 -13.84
C LEU A 282 5.59 3.26 -13.20
N THR A 283 5.76 3.25 -11.88
CA THR A 283 6.41 4.30 -11.10
C THR A 283 7.70 3.78 -10.47
N LEU A 284 8.82 4.49 -10.65
CA LEU A 284 10.07 4.21 -9.94
C LEU A 284 10.30 5.23 -8.83
N GLY A 285 10.45 4.75 -7.60
CA GLY A 285 10.62 5.55 -6.39
C GLY A 285 12.06 5.97 -6.12
N GLN A 286 12.19 7.03 -5.33
CA GLN A 286 13.42 7.76 -4.99
C GLN A 286 14.61 6.89 -4.53
N ASN A 287 14.35 5.72 -3.94
CA ASN A 287 15.38 4.83 -3.43
C ASN A 287 16.03 3.97 -4.52
N THR A 288 15.54 4.01 -5.76
CA THR A 288 16.20 3.33 -6.88
C THR A 288 17.61 3.90 -7.09
N ARG A 289 18.60 3.01 -7.15
CA ARG A 289 20.02 3.33 -7.39
C ARG A 289 20.55 2.62 -8.62
N TYR A 290 20.24 1.34 -8.73
CA TYR A 290 20.76 0.46 -9.77
C TYR A 290 19.66 -0.10 -10.67
N LEU A 291 19.85 0.11 -11.96
CA LEU A 291 19.17 -0.51 -13.09
C LEU A 291 20.23 -1.24 -13.93
N SER A 292 20.07 -2.54 -14.16
CA SER A 292 20.87 -3.29 -15.14
C SER A 292 20.37 -3.06 -16.58
N GLU A 293 21.15 -3.49 -17.57
CA GLU A 293 20.91 -3.20 -18.99
C GLU A 293 19.51 -3.62 -19.49
N HIS A 294 19.02 -4.79 -19.08
CA HIS A 294 17.72 -5.34 -19.44
C HIS A 294 16.71 -5.29 -18.28
N SER A 295 16.92 -4.41 -17.30
CA SER A 295 16.05 -4.30 -16.11
C SER A 295 14.64 -3.82 -16.43
N LEU A 296 14.48 -3.00 -17.47
CA LEU A 296 13.20 -2.40 -17.91
C LEU A 296 12.65 -3.04 -19.21
N ASP A 297 13.20 -4.16 -19.67
CA ASP A 297 12.66 -4.85 -20.84
C ASP A 297 11.31 -5.55 -20.55
N HIS A 298 10.62 -5.93 -21.63
CA HIS A 298 9.24 -6.49 -21.65
C HIS A 298 8.13 -5.51 -21.26
N LEU A 299 8.43 -4.23 -21.03
CA LEU A 299 7.47 -3.18 -20.68
C LEU A 299 6.83 -2.48 -21.90
N ASP A 300 6.47 -3.24 -22.93
CA ASP A 300 6.05 -2.69 -24.22
C ASP A 300 4.60 -2.13 -24.23
N TYR A 301 3.82 -2.41 -23.18
CA TYR A 301 2.42 -1.98 -23.03
C TYR A 301 2.23 -0.72 -22.16
N LEU A 302 3.32 -0.07 -21.73
CA LEU A 302 3.23 1.13 -20.90
C LEU A 302 2.52 2.28 -21.61
N VAL A 303 1.55 2.86 -20.88
CA VAL A 303 0.84 4.09 -21.24
C VAL A 303 1.35 5.25 -20.38
N HIS A 304 1.81 4.95 -19.15
CA HIS A 304 2.40 5.89 -18.24
C HIS A 304 3.69 5.34 -17.62
N PHE A 305 4.74 6.17 -17.60
CA PHE A 305 5.99 5.87 -16.91
C PHE A 305 6.39 7.08 -16.06
N ASP A 306 6.33 6.92 -14.75
CA ASP A 306 6.65 7.97 -13.79
C ASP A 306 8.02 7.71 -13.15
N VAL A 307 8.98 8.58 -13.45
CA VAL A 307 10.28 8.61 -12.80
C VAL A 307 10.52 9.93 -12.05
N SER A 308 9.48 10.74 -11.82
CA SER A 308 9.59 12.05 -11.16
C SER A 308 10.01 12.00 -9.69
N LYS A 309 9.97 10.81 -9.07
CA LYS A 309 10.54 10.56 -7.74
C LYS A 309 12.03 10.21 -7.79
N LEU A 310 12.59 9.85 -8.96
CA LEU A 310 14.02 9.58 -9.10
C LEU A 310 14.83 10.87 -9.10
N ILE A 311 15.91 10.89 -8.33
CA ILE A 311 16.97 11.90 -8.43
C ILE A 311 18.09 11.27 -9.27
N LEU A 312 18.27 11.77 -10.49
CA LEU A 312 19.17 11.18 -11.50
C LEU A 312 20.61 11.08 -10.99
N ASP A 313 21.04 12.06 -10.20
CA ASP A 313 22.37 12.12 -9.58
C ASP A 313 22.63 10.99 -8.58
N GLN A 314 21.59 10.40 -8.01
CA GLN A 314 21.67 9.29 -7.07
C GLN A 314 21.66 7.91 -7.77
N LEU A 315 21.42 7.86 -9.09
CA LEU A 315 21.58 6.63 -9.88
C LEU A 315 23.05 6.37 -10.22
N TYR A 316 23.42 5.09 -10.27
CA TYR A 316 24.71 4.65 -10.83
C TYR A 316 24.87 5.15 -12.28
N PRO A 317 26.09 5.49 -12.74
CA PRO A 317 26.31 6.05 -14.08
C PRO A 317 25.77 5.21 -15.23
N SER A 318 25.87 3.88 -15.14
CA SER A 318 25.27 2.95 -16.12
C SER A 318 23.74 3.03 -16.12
N SER A 319 23.12 3.05 -14.94
CA SER A 319 21.66 3.10 -14.75
C SER A 319 21.03 4.37 -15.32
N ARG A 320 21.73 5.51 -15.27
CA ARG A 320 21.29 6.75 -15.95
C ARG A 320 21.16 6.53 -17.46
N CYS A 321 22.11 5.80 -18.06
CA CYS A 321 22.08 5.49 -19.49
C CYS A 321 21.00 4.47 -19.85
N VAL A 322 20.79 3.44 -19.01
CA VAL A 322 19.67 2.49 -19.17
C VAL A 322 18.33 3.23 -19.20
N LEU A 323 18.10 4.14 -18.26
CA LEU A 323 16.89 4.95 -18.20
C LEU A 323 16.71 5.79 -19.48
N ALA A 324 17.77 6.41 -19.98
CA ALA A 324 17.75 7.21 -21.20
C ALA A 324 17.45 6.38 -22.46
N HIS A 325 18.09 5.22 -22.60
CA HIS A 325 17.79 4.24 -23.66
C HIS A 325 16.34 3.78 -23.60
N PHE A 326 15.83 3.46 -22.41
CA PHE A 326 14.45 3.01 -22.21
C PHE A 326 13.44 4.10 -22.60
N ILE A 327 13.61 5.34 -22.14
CA ILE A 327 12.75 6.47 -22.50
C ILE A 327 12.74 6.70 -24.02
N GLN A 328 13.89 6.62 -24.69
CA GLN A 328 13.98 6.74 -26.14
C GLN A 328 13.27 5.58 -26.87
N LYS A 329 13.48 4.33 -26.42
CA LYS A 329 12.79 3.12 -26.94
C LYS A 329 11.28 3.27 -26.80
N GLN A 330 10.79 3.64 -25.62
CA GLN A 330 9.37 3.82 -25.35
C GLN A 330 8.75 4.94 -26.20
N LYS A 331 9.41 6.09 -26.34
CA LYS A 331 8.92 7.17 -27.22
C LYS A 331 8.87 6.79 -28.71
N LYS A 332 9.72 5.86 -29.15
CA LYS A 332 9.67 5.29 -30.51
C LYS A 332 8.55 4.26 -30.68
N LEU A 333 8.30 3.41 -29.67
CA LEU A 333 7.26 2.38 -29.70
C LEU A 333 5.85 2.96 -29.53
N ASN A 334 5.68 3.89 -28.58
CA ASN A 334 4.43 4.54 -28.24
C ASN A 334 4.67 6.05 -28.07
N PRO A 335 4.56 6.86 -29.15
CA PRO A 335 4.75 8.32 -29.06
C PRO A 335 3.85 8.99 -28.01
N SER A 336 2.64 8.46 -27.83
CA SER A 336 1.61 8.94 -26.91
C SER A 336 1.86 8.58 -25.43
N ILE A 337 2.91 7.82 -25.11
CA ILE A 337 3.25 7.48 -23.71
C ILE A 337 3.45 8.74 -22.86
N ALA A 338 2.77 8.81 -21.72
CA ALA A 338 2.91 9.89 -20.76
C ALA A 338 4.12 9.61 -19.85
N ILE A 339 5.18 10.40 -19.99
CA ILE A 339 6.41 10.27 -19.18
C ILE A 339 6.60 11.49 -18.28
N SER A 340 6.71 11.23 -16.98
CA SER A 340 7.12 12.22 -15.98
C SER A 340 8.64 12.12 -15.81
N PRO A 341 9.43 13.15 -16.19
CA PRO A 341 10.89 13.09 -16.15
C PRO A 341 11.42 13.00 -14.72
N PRO A 342 12.66 12.52 -14.52
CA PRO A 342 13.31 12.52 -13.22
C PRO A 342 13.65 13.93 -12.75
N GLN A 343 14.20 14.03 -11.54
CA GLN A 343 14.80 15.25 -11.02
C GLN A 343 16.32 15.20 -11.20
N ALA A 344 16.97 16.36 -11.30
CA ALA A 344 18.41 16.50 -11.30
C ALA A 344 18.80 17.67 -10.38
N GLU A 345 19.76 17.45 -9.50
CA GLU A 345 20.35 18.46 -8.61
C GLU A 345 21.52 19.18 -9.31
N TYR A 346 22.20 18.49 -10.23
CA TYR A 346 23.38 18.98 -10.93
C TYR A 346 23.23 18.84 -12.45
N CYS A 347 24.04 19.60 -13.19
CA CYS A 347 24.05 19.63 -14.66
C CYS A 347 24.48 18.28 -15.27
N ASP A 348 23.50 17.46 -15.64
CA ASP A 348 23.68 16.16 -16.27
C ASP A 348 23.12 16.18 -17.71
N CYS A 349 23.96 15.83 -18.68
CA CYS A 349 23.60 15.75 -20.09
C CYS A 349 22.52 14.70 -20.40
N ILE A 350 22.38 13.69 -19.56
CA ILE A 350 21.34 12.67 -19.64
C ILE A 350 19.98 13.31 -19.26
N TYR A 351 19.98 14.24 -18.29
CA TYR A 351 18.77 14.99 -17.95
C TYR A 351 18.33 15.93 -19.08
N ASP A 352 19.27 16.72 -19.63
CA ASP A 352 19.02 17.56 -20.81
C ASP A 352 18.41 16.74 -21.97
N PHE A 353 18.98 15.55 -22.24
CA PHE A 353 18.51 14.63 -23.28
C PHE A 353 17.09 14.13 -23.01
N ILE A 354 16.79 13.72 -21.78
CA ILE A 354 15.44 13.27 -21.39
C ILE A 354 14.43 14.42 -21.55
N LEU A 355 14.75 15.62 -21.09
CA LEU A 355 13.87 16.78 -21.25
C LEU A 355 13.62 17.13 -22.71
N ALA A 356 14.66 17.10 -23.55
CA ALA A 356 14.55 17.34 -24.98
C ALA A 356 13.70 16.26 -25.70
N LEU A 357 13.90 14.97 -25.38
CA LEU A 357 13.05 13.88 -25.89
C LEU A 357 11.56 14.03 -25.50
N LEU A 358 11.29 14.66 -24.37
CA LEU A 358 9.94 14.87 -23.85
C LEU A 358 9.34 16.23 -24.23
N ASN A 359 10.06 17.08 -24.98
CA ASN A 359 9.70 18.47 -25.28
C ASN A 359 9.34 19.28 -24.01
N LYS A 360 10.08 19.06 -22.92
CA LYS A 360 9.90 19.77 -21.64
C LYS A 360 11.03 20.77 -21.41
N GLN A 361 10.71 21.90 -20.79
CA GLN A 361 11.70 22.86 -20.30
C GLN A 361 12.19 22.45 -18.91
N ALA A 362 13.46 22.71 -18.60
CA ALA A 362 14.02 22.53 -17.27
C ALA A 362 13.47 23.60 -16.30
N HIS A 363 13.55 23.34 -14.99
CA HIS A 363 13.28 24.36 -13.98
C HIS A 363 14.35 25.46 -14.00
N GLN A 364 13.96 26.70 -13.69
CA GLN A 364 14.86 27.86 -13.73
C GLN A 364 16.13 27.67 -12.88
N SER A 365 16.01 27.04 -11.70
CA SER A 365 17.14 26.70 -10.82
C SER A 365 18.17 25.78 -11.47
N TYR A 366 17.73 24.87 -12.36
CA TYR A 366 18.63 24.03 -13.15
C TYR A 366 19.26 24.84 -14.28
N THR A 367 18.50 25.67 -15.02
CA THR A 367 19.07 26.47 -16.11
C THR A 367 20.11 27.47 -15.62
N ASP A 368 19.88 28.10 -14.47
CA ASP A 368 20.76 29.11 -13.89
C ASP A 368 22.10 28.49 -13.46
N SER A 369 22.09 27.26 -12.93
CA SER A 369 23.29 26.54 -12.49
C SER A 369 24.10 25.90 -13.63
N CYS A 370 23.55 25.82 -14.84
CA CYS A 370 24.13 25.07 -15.97
C CYS A 370 24.54 25.92 -17.18
N SER A 371 24.59 27.24 -17.02
CA SER A 371 24.85 28.20 -18.10
C SER A 371 26.25 28.12 -18.73
N GLU A 372 27.26 27.60 -18.02
CA GLU A 372 28.66 27.53 -18.48
C GLU A 372 29.21 26.09 -18.43
N ASN A 373 29.77 25.62 -19.56
CA ASN A 373 30.47 24.32 -19.76
C ASN A 373 29.62 23.03 -19.92
N GLN A 374 28.30 23.10 -20.13
CA GLN A 374 27.51 21.88 -20.43
C GLN A 374 28.00 21.12 -21.67
N GLN A 375 28.34 21.81 -22.76
CA GLN A 375 28.57 21.17 -24.06
C GLN A 375 29.79 20.24 -24.06
N GLU A 376 30.86 20.59 -23.35
CA GLU A 376 32.05 19.73 -23.18
C GLU A 376 31.75 18.50 -22.32
N ARG A 377 31.03 18.67 -21.20
CA ARG A 377 30.64 17.55 -20.32
C ARG A 377 29.88 16.47 -21.09
N CYS A 378 29.07 16.85 -22.07
CA CYS A 378 28.29 15.90 -22.86
C CYS A 378 29.12 15.11 -23.89
N GLN A 379 30.27 15.62 -24.34
CA GLN A 379 31.18 14.86 -25.20
C GLN A 379 31.82 13.68 -24.46
N LEU A 380 31.97 13.82 -23.13
CA LEU A 380 32.51 12.80 -22.24
C LEU A 380 31.45 11.80 -21.74
N SER A 381 30.18 11.95 -22.13
CA SER A 381 29.14 11.00 -21.74
C SER A 381 29.41 9.64 -22.37
N GLN A 382 29.53 8.61 -21.52
CA GLN A 382 29.63 7.21 -21.93
C GLN A 382 28.31 6.67 -22.51
N CYS A 383 27.22 7.46 -22.46
CA CYS A 383 25.93 7.04 -22.95
C CYS A 383 25.76 7.34 -24.44
N ASN A 384 25.83 6.28 -25.27
CA ASN A 384 25.84 6.40 -26.72
C ASN A 384 24.63 7.15 -27.30
N VAL A 385 23.42 6.97 -26.74
CA VAL A 385 22.21 7.70 -27.21
C VAL A 385 22.29 9.20 -26.95
N VAL A 386 22.85 9.61 -25.82
CA VAL A 386 23.04 11.02 -25.45
C VAL A 386 24.12 11.66 -26.32
N ARG A 387 25.24 10.93 -26.52
CA ARG A 387 26.32 11.35 -27.41
C ARG A 387 25.83 11.53 -28.85
N ASN A 388 25.11 10.55 -29.39
CA ASN A 388 24.57 10.60 -30.76
C ASN A 388 23.50 11.69 -30.95
N PHE A 389 22.76 12.03 -29.91
CA PHE A 389 21.77 13.12 -29.96
C PHE A 389 22.43 14.50 -30.02
N ARG A 390 23.42 14.77 -29.16
CA ARG A 390 24.06 16.11 -29.07
C ARG A 390 25.20 16.30 -30.06
N PHE A 391 25.83 15.20 -30.51
CA PHE A 391 26.87 15.16 -31.52
C PHE A 391 26.54 14.07 -32.54
N PRO A 392 25.53 14.29 -33.41
CA PRO A 392 25.22 13.34 -34.48
C PRO A 392 26.47 13.17 -35.35
N VAL A 393 26.99 11.95 -35.38
CA VAL A 393 28.09 11.60 -36.28
C VAL A 393 27.59 11.90 -37.69
N LYS A 394 28.23 12.89 -38.34
CA LYS A 394 28.01 13.12 -39.77
C LYS A 394 28.37 11.81 -40.46
N LYS A 395 27.37 11.09 -40.99
CA LYS A 395 27.64 10.03 -41.96
C LYS A 395 28.30 10.74 -43.16
N ASP A 396 29.59 10.56 -43.31
CA ASP A 396 30.29 11.00 -44.52
C ASP A 396 29.63 10.28 -45.69
N SER A 397 28.95 11.04 -46.55
CA SER A 397 28.07 10.53 -47.61
C SER A 397 28.81 9.91 -48.80
N ASN A 398 30.07 9.47 -48.58
CA ASN A 398 31.04 9.09 -49.60
C ASN A 398 31.67 7.71 -49.39
N THR A 399 31.22 6.92 -48.40
CA THR A 399 31.45 5.47 -48.43
C THR A 399 30.30 4.80 -49.17
N ASP A 400 30.55 4.47 -50.44
CA ASP A 400 29.71 3.57 -51.23
C ASP A 400 29.45 2.26 -50.47
N GLU A 401 28.18 1.84 -50.41
CA GLU A 401 27.81 0.49 -49.96
C GLU A 401 28.22 -0.55 -51.02
N SER A 402 29.53 -0.79 -51.10
CA SER A 402 30.11 -1.83 -51.95
C SER A 402 30.18 -3.16 -51.20
N ILE A 403 29.12 -3.95 -51.36
CA ILE A 403 29.13 -5.42 -51.38
C ILE A 403 29.65 -6.11 -50.10
N LEU A 404 28.71 -6.58 -49.29
CA LEU A 404 28.79 -7.92 -48.69
C LEU A 404 27.39 -8.56 -48.63
N SER A 405 26.84 -8.81 -49.82
CA SER A 405 25.66 -9.65 -49.99
C SER A 405 26.05 -11.12 -49.80
N LEU A 406 25.51 -11.77 -48.77
CA LEU A 406 25.54 -13.22 -48.62
C LEU A 406 24.22 -13.71 -48.02
N ASP A 407 23.43 -14.31 -48.90
CA ASP A 407 22.32 -15.24 -48.67
C ASP A 407 21.26 -14.91 -47.60
N GLU A 408 20.17 -14.28 -48.05
CA GLU A 408 18.83 -14.67 -47.58
C GLU A 408 17.82 -14.57 -48.73
N ASN A 409 17.70 -15.64 -49.52
CA ASN A 409 16.80 -15.72 -50.67
C ASN A 409 16.08 -17.08 -50.72
N MET A 410 15.07 -17.27 -49.85
CA MET A 410 14.11 -18.37 -49.95
C MET A 410 12.69 -17.91 -49.56
N LEU A 411 11.76 -18.08 -50.52
CA LEU A 411 10.30 -18.00 -50.40
C LEU A 411 9.68 -16.64 -50.02
N SER A 412 9.41 -15.83 -51.06
CA SER A 412 8.11 -15.15 -51.17
C SER A 412 7.43 -15.59 -52.46
N THR A 413 6.28 -16.26 -52.34
CA THR A 413 5.46 -16.66 -53.49
C THR A 413 4.22 -15.78 -53.50
N THR A 414 4.25 -14.71 -54.28
CA THR A 414 3.09 -13.83 -54.52
C THR A 414 2.12 -14.47 -55.53
N VAL A 415 0.82 -14.38 -55.23
CA VAL A 415 -0.28 -14.74 -56.14
C VAL A 415 -1.10 -13.47 -56.40
N PRO A 416 -1.63 -13.23 -57.61
CA PRO A 416 -2.10 -11.90 -58.01
C PRO A 416 -3.50 -11.52 -57.49
N LEU A 417 -3.73 -10.22 -57.41
CA LEU A 417 -5.04 -9.58 -57.26
C LEU A 417 -5.64 -9.23 -58.64
N ASP A 418 -6.96 -9.35 -58.76
CA ASP A 418 -7.81 -8.55 -59.66
C ASP A 418 -9.28 -8.57 -59.12
N PRO A 419 -10.19 -7.66 -59.55
CA PRO A 419 -11.10 -6.98 -58.59
C PRO A 419 -12.62 -7.12 -58.85
N MET A 420 -13.42 -6.26 -58.18
CA MET A 420 -14.90 -6.07 -58.22
C MET A 420 -15.70 -7.01 -57.28
N ASP A 421 -16.81 -6.65 -56.62
CA ASP A 421 -17.63 -5.41 -56.61
C ASP A 421 -18.38 -5.22 -55.25
N ASP A 422 -19.14 -4.11 -55.09
CA ASP A 422 -19.88 -3.67 -53.88
C ASP A 422 -20.99 -4.62 -53.32
N ILE A 423 -21.34 -4.48 -52.01
CA ILE A 423 -22.70 -4.13 -51.47
C ILE A 423 -22.92 -4.45 -49.96
N ALA A 424 -23.45 -3.44 -49.24
CA ALA A 424 -24.30 -3.42 -48.00
C ALA A 424 -23.89 -4.00 -46.61
N MET A 425 -23.92 -3.08 -45.63
CA MET A 425 -24.43 -3.14 -44.23
C MET A 425 -24.80 -4.50 -43.57
N ALA A 426 -24.24 -4.77 -42.37
CA ALA A 426 -24.98 -4.81 -41.07
C ALA A 426 -24.17 -5.33 -39.85
N ALA A 427 -24.24 -4.58 -38.73
CA ALA A 427 -24.21 -5.08 -37.33
C ALA A 427 -22.92 -5.80 -36.79
N PRO A 428 -22.78 -6.01 -35.45
CA PRO A 428 -21.47 -5.96 -34.79
C PRO A 428 -20.79 -7.32 -34.57
N HIS A 429 -19.47 -7.35 -34.73
CA HIS A 429 -18.65 -8.54 -34.50
C HIS A 429 -18.47 -8.89 -33.01
N GLN A 430 -18.81 -10.13 -32.68
CA GLN A 430 -18.41 -10.81 -31.46
C GLN A 430 -16.92 -11.18 -31.52
N SER A 431 -16.22 -11.06 -30.39
CA SER A 431 -14.82 -11.53 -30.26
C SER A 431 -14.73 -13.06 -30.33
N PRO A 432 -13.68 -13.65 -30.93
CA PRO A 432 -13.59 -15.08 -31.16
C PRO A 432 -13.33 -15.89 -29.88
N THR A 433 -14.12 -16.93 -29.66
CA THR A 433 -13.98 -17.89 -28.56
C THR A 433 -12.75 -18.78 -28.77
N TYR A 434 -11.68 -18.56 -28.01
CA TYR A 434 -10.48 -19.39 -28.10
C TYR A 434 -10.62 -20.67 -27.25
N VAL A 435 -10.62 -21.83 -27.89
CA VAL A 435 -10.73 -23.14 -27.22
C VAL A 435 -9.35 -23.64 -26.85
N HIS A 436 -8.99 -23.60 -25.55
CA HIS A 436 -7.76 -24.22 -25.06
C HIS A 436 -7.87 -25.75 -25.06
N LYS A 437 -7.08 -26.41 -25.91
CA LYS A 437 -6.76 -27.83 -25.78
C LYS A 437 -5.60 -28.00 -24.79
N HIS A 438 -5.84 -28.66 -23.66
CA HIS A 438 -4.78 -29.09 -22.75
C HIS A 438 -4.10 -30.36 -23.29
N PRO A 439 -2.76 -30.48 -23.26
CA PRO A 439 -2.08 -31.76 -23.43
C PRO A 439 -2.18 -32.59 -22.12
N PRO A 440 -2.28 -33.93 -22.19
CA PRO A 440 -2.34 -34.78 -21.01
C PRO A 440 -0.94 -35.00 -20.43
N VAL A 441 -0.77 -34.74 -19.12
CA VAL A 441 0.44 -35.12 -18.39
C VAL A 441 0.22 -36.46 -17.70
N HIS A 442 0.81 -37.52 -18.26
CA HIS A 442 0.95 -38.80 -17.57
C HIS A 442 2.11 -38.75 -16.58
N TYR A 443 1.83 -38.90 -15.29
CA TYR A 443 2.82 -39.33 -14.31
C TYR A 443 2.65 -40.83 -14.04
N GLN A 444 3.62 -41.63 -14.49
CA GLN A 444 3.76 -43.02 -14.06
C GLN A 444 4.61 -43.11 -12.79
N SER A 445 4.26 -44.06 -11.94
CA SER A 445 4.89 -44.34 -10.64
C SER A 445 5.62 -45.69 -10.68
N LYS A 446 6.50 -45.92 -9.69
CA LYS A 446 7.43 -47.06 -9.47
C LYS A 446 8.77 -46.89 -10.23
N THR A 447 9.93 -47.28 -9.70
CA THR A 447 10.23 -48.32 -8.68
C THR A 447 11.29 -47.93 -7.64
N ASN A 448 11.14 -48.45 -6.43
CA ASN A 448 12.17 -48.66 -5.38
C ASN A 448 12.71 -50.12 -5.49
N PRO A 449 13.63 -50.65 -4.65
CA PRO A 449 14.71 -50.04 -3.85
C PRO A 449 16.06 -50.82 -3.98
N LYS A 450 17.09 -50.47 -3.18
CA LYS A 450 18.08 -51.45 -2.65
C LYS A 450 18.46 -51.12 -1.20
N HIS A 451 18.61 -52.17 -0.39
CA HIS A 451 18.99 -52.14 1.02
C HIS A 451 20.49 -51.98 1.24
N GLU A 452 20.87 -51.44 2.41
CA GLU A 452 21.83 -52.10 3.30
C GLU A 452 21.55 -51.76 4.79
N HIS A 453 22.10 -52.53 5.72
CA HIS A 453 21.69 -52.67 7.14
C HIS A 453 22.49 -51.82 8.15
N ILE A 454 22.15 -51.98 9.45
CA ILE A 454 22.84 -51.60 10.71
C ILE A 454 22.41 -50.20 11.24
N GLU A 455 21.87 -50.03 12.46
CA GLU A 455 21.58 -50.97 13.57
C GLU A 455 20.27 -50.62 14.36
N SER A 456 20.14 -51.07 15.63
CA SER A 456 18.94 -51.01 16.49
C SER A 456 19.05 -50.06 17.69
N SER A 457 17.92 -49.49 18.15
CA SER A 457 17.50 -49.59 19.56
C SER A 457 16.00 -49.27 19.75
N ASN A 458 15.38 -49.90 20.76
CA ASN A 458 13.93 -49.90 20.97
C ASN A 458 13.45 -48.67 21.76
N THR A 459 12.19 -48.30 21.59
CA THR A 459 11.24 -48.21 22.73
C THR A 459 9.80 -48.26 22.22
N ASP A 460 8.98 -49.09 22.86
CA ASP A 460 7.60 -49.36 22.48
C ASP A 460 6.64 -48.26 22.95
N THR A 461 5.62 -47.93 22.15
CA THR A 461 4.27 -47.76 22.69
C THR A 461 3.22 -48.03 21.60
N GLU A 462 2.21 -48.83 21.94
CA GLU A 462 1.14 -49.24 21.03
C GLU A 462 0.20 -48.08 20.65
N ILE A 463 -0.22 -48.02 19.39
CA ILE A 463 -1.43 -47.28 18.97
C ILE A 463 -2.37 -48.25 18.28
N SER A 464 -3.48 -48.55 18.94
CA SER A 464 -4.50 -49.48 18.48
C SER A 464 -5.32 -48.90 17.32
N HIS A 465 -5.38 -49.63 16.21
CA HIS A 465 -6.34 -49.37 15.14
C HIS A 465 -7.79 -49.60 15.62
N VAL A 466 -8.67 -48.63 15.40
CA VAL A 466 -10.11 -48.89 15.19
C VAL A 466 -10.59 -48.12 13.96
N SER A 467 -10.87 -48.85 12.90
CA SER A 467 -11.52 -48.34 11.70
C SER A 467 -13.04 -48.22 11.92
N ALA A 468 -13.66 -47.12 11.52
CA ALA A 468 -15.11 -46.97 11.50
C ALA A 468 -15.60 -46.58 10.09
N LEU A 469 -16.70 -47.21 9.65
CA LEU A 469 -17.18 -47.15 8.26
C LEU A 469 -17.82 -45.80 7.92
N LYS A 470 -17.63 -45.35 6.67
CA LYS A 470 -18.57 -44.45 6.00
C LYS A 470 -19.82 -45.24 5.57
N VAL A 471 -21.00 -44.77 5.97
CA VAL A 471 -22.26 -45.07 5.28
C VAL A 471 -23.01 -43.75 5.10
N ASN A 472 -23.15 -43.31 3.85
CA ASN A 472 -23.98 -42.16 3.51
C ASN A 472 -25.45 -42.60 3.41
N LYS A 473 -26.37 -41.77 3.93
CA LYS A 473 -27.77 -41.70 3.48
C LYS A 473 -28.21 -40.23 3.46
N PRO A 474 -28.90 -39.78 2.41
CA PRO A 474 -29.51 -38.45 2.40
C PRO A 474 -30.81 -38.46 3.19
N MET A 475 -31.25 -37.30 3.67
CA MET A 475 -32.56 -37.11 4.28
C MET A 475 -33.20 -35.86 3.67
N ASP A 476 -34.40 -36.04 3.10
CA ASP A 476 -35.22 -34.97 2.52
C ASP A 476 -35.84 -34.09 3.62
N PRO A 477 -36.07 -32.79 3.38
CA PRO A 477 -36.71 -31.91 4.33
C PRO A 477 -38.23 -31.87 4.09
N ASN A 478 -39.04 -32.21 5.11
CA ASN A 478 -40.35 -31.59 5.28
C ASN A 478 -40.98 -31.86 6.66
N GLU A 479 -41.82 -30.89 7.03
CA GLU A 479 -43.00 -30.96 7.89
C GLU A 479 -42.90 -30.97 9.43
N ILE A 480 -43.49 -29.86 9.94
CA ILE A 480 -44.41 -29.73 11.08
C ILE A 480 -43.80 -29.34 12.44
N ALA A 481 -44.20 -28.13 12.85
CA ALA A 481 -44.07 -27.60 14.19
C ALA A 481 -45.07 -28.25 15.16
N TYR A 482 -44.66 -28.42 16.41
CA TYR A 482 -45.59 -28.37 17.54
C TYR A 482 -45.00 -27.54 18.67
N ASP A 483 -45.87 -26.71 19.21
CA ASP A 483 -45.73 -25.90 20.42
C ASP A 483 -46.08 -26.75 21.64
N TYR A 484 -45.30 -26.67 22.73
CA TYR A 484 -45.67 -27.22 24.05
C TYR A 484 -44.78 -26.64 25.17
N ASP A 485 -45.33 -25.70 25.91
CA ASP A 485 -44.95 -25.44 27.31
C ASP A 485 -45.39 -26.63 28.18
N GLU A 486 -44.52 -27.11 29.09
CA GLU A 486 -44.85 -27.13 30.53
C GLU A 486 -43.68 -27.53 31.44
N ASN A 487 -43.77 -27.05 32.68
CA ASN A 487 -42.80 -27.25 33.76
C ASN A 487 -42.64 -28.72 34.18
N ILE A 488 -41.40 -29.18 34.38
CA ILE A 488 -41.11 -30.21 35.39
C ILE A 488 -39.90 -29.76 36.23
N ASP A 489 -40.17 -29.50 37.51
CA ASP A 489 -39.19 -29.34 38.57
C ASP A 489 -38.99 -30.70 39.26
N LEU A 490 -37.74 -31.18 39.37
CA LEU A 490 -37.28 -32.13 40.42
C LEU A 490 -35.80 -32.50 40.24
N THR A 491 -34.98 -31.94 41.15
CA THR A 491 -33.77 -32.52 41.77
C THR A 491 -33.18 -33.84 41.22
N SER A 492 -31.86 -33.86 40.95
CA SER A 492 -30.96 -34.80 41.64
C SER A 492 -29.45 -34.52 41.43
N THR A 493 -28.67 -34.93 42.43
CA THR A 493 -27.24 -35.33 42.37
C THR A 493 -26.15 -34.28 42.07
N ILE A 494 -25.62 -33.70 43.16
CA ILE A 494 -24.28 -33.08 43.19
C ILE A 494 -23.22 -34.19 43.30
N VAL A 495 -22.36 -34.35 42.28
CA VAL A 495 -21.00 -34.93 42.41
C VAL A 495 -20.06 -34.09 41.54
N GLY A 496 -18.98 -33.59 42.11
CA GLY A 496 -18.19 -32.50 41.52
C GLY A 496 -16.98 -32.91 40.67
N SER A 497 -16.48 -31.95 39.88
CA SER A 497 -15.20 -32.01 39.17
C SER A 497 -14.52 -30.63 39.07
N HIS A 498 -14.38 -29.92 40.19
CA HIS A 498 -13.45 -28.79 40.26
C HIS A 498 -12.00 -29.30 40.31
N THR A 499 -11.26 -29.19 39.19
CA THR A 499 -9.81 -28.85 39.13
C THR A 499 -9.28 -28.99 37.70
N THR A 500 -8.92 -27.87 37.07
CA THR A 500 -7.95 -27.80 35.93
C THR A 500 -7.67 -26.36 35.46
N ALA A 501 -8.59 -25.42 35.68
CA ALA A 501 -8.47 -24.04 35.15
C ALA A 501 -7.30 -23.19 35.70
N ASN A 502 -6.72 -23.55 36.85
CA ASN A 502 -5.81 -22.65 37.58
C ASN A 502 -4.33 -22.69 37.17
N ILE A 503 -3.91 -23.61 36.28
CA ILE A 503 -2.50 -23.79 35.92
C ILE A 503 -2.03 -22.77 34.85
N ASN A 504 -2.94 -22.33 33.97
CA ASN A 504 -2.58 -21.44 32.86
C ASN A 504 -2.35 -19.98 33.28
N ASP A 505 -3.08 -19.46 34.28
CA ASP A 505 -2.90 -18.07 34.72
C ASP A 505 -1.60 -17.84 35.50
N GLU A 506 -1.13 -18.85 36.24
CA GLU A 506 0.18 -18.81 36.92
C GLU A 506 1.32 -18.72 35.89
N GLN A 507 1.30 -19.56 34.84
CA GLN A 507 2.28 -19.52 33.76
C GLN A 507 2.21 -18.20 32.96
N ARG A 508 1.01 -17.67 32.71
CA ARG A 508 0.84 -16.39 32.00
C ARG A 508 1.40 -15.21 32.80
N ARG A 509 1.24 -15.21 34.14
CA ARG A 509 1.88 -14.22 35.03
C ARG A 509 3.40 -14.32 35.05
N ILE A 510 3.96 -15.53 34.96
CA ILE A 510 5.42 -15.74 34.88
C ILE A 510 5.98 -15.23 33.54
N ALA A 511 5.28 -15.46 32.43
CA ALA A 511 5.67 -14.94 31.12
C ALA A 511 5.72 -13.40 31.08
N LEU A 512 4.68 -12.73 31.60
CA LEU A 512 4.62 -11.26 31.71
C LEU A 512 5.70 -10.66 32.62
N LYS A 513 6.10 -11.36 33.68
CA LYS A 513 7.25 -10.95 34.52
C LYS A 513 8.58 -11.03 33.78
N ASN A 514 8.75 -12.02 32.90
CA ASN A 514 9.98 -12.19 32.13
C ASN A 514 10.12 -11.16 30.98
N GLU A 515 9.02 -10.70 30.39
CA GLU A 515 9.10 -9.57 29.44
C GLU A 515 9.37 -8.24 30.12
N THR A 516 8.71 -7.93 31.24
CA THR A 516 8.95 -6.68 31.97
C THR A 516 10.39 -6.56 32.48
N LEU A 517 11.03 -7.67 32.90
CA LEU A 517 12.47 -7.66 33.22
C LEU A 517 13.37 -7.32 32.02
N LYS A 518 13.03 -7.76 30.79
CA LYS A 518 13.80 -7.43 29.58
C LYS A 518 13.72 -5.94 29.22
N TRP A 519 12.56 -5.31 29.40
CA TRP A 519 12.41 -3.87 29.18
C TRP A 519 13.19 -3.05 30.20
N ILE A 520 13.25 -3.50 31.46
CA ILE A 520 14.06 -2.85 32.51
C ILE A 520 15.56 -2.94 32.19
N SER A 521 16.07 -4.11 31.76
CA SER A 521 17.48 -4.26 31.41
C SER A 521 17.87 -3.44 30.17
N LEU A 522 17.02 -3.40 29.14
CA LEU A 522 17.24 -2.56 27.96
C LEU A 522 17.28 -1.07 28.33
N SER A 523 16.36 -0.62 29.20
CA SER A 523 16.32 0.76 29.68
C SER A 523 17.58 1.16 30.45
N LEU A 524 18.11 0.27 31.29
CA LEU A 524 19.37 0.48 32.01
C LEU A 524 20.59 0.59 31.06
N VAL A 525 20.61 -0.19 29.97
CA VAL A 525 21.65 -0.09 28.92
C VAL A 525 21.54 1.26 28.18
N CYS A 526 20.34 1.70 27.82
CA CYS A 526 20.16 3.02 27.19
C CYS A 526 20.59 4.18 28.11
N ILE A 527 20.24 4.13 29.40
CA ILE A 527 20.65 5.15 30.39
C ILE A 527 22.17 5.18 30.56
N THR A 528 22.83 4.02 30.65
CA THR A 528 24.30 3.97 30.77
C THR A 528 25.02 4.50 29.53
N ILE A 529 24.54 4.19 28.31
CA ILE A 529 25.06 4.78 27.07
C ILE A 529 24.89 6.31 27.08
N LEU A 530 23.72 6.82 27.49
CA LEU A 530 23.46 8.26 27.58
C LEU A 530 24.40 8.96 28.57
N CYS A 531 24.64 8.36 29.74
CA CYS A 531 25.59 8.86 30.73
C CYS A 531 27.03 8.88 30.20
N ILE A 532 27.47 7.85 29.46
CA ILE A 532 28.80 7.82 28.83
C ILE A 532 28.94 8.95 27.81
N LEU A 533 27.94 9.17 26.95
CA LEU A 533 27.94 10.28 25.97
C LEU A 533 27.99 11.66 26.64
N LEU A 534 27.27 11.86 27.75
CA LEU A 534 27.33 13.07 28.56
C LEU A 534 28.73 13.31 29.16
N VAL A 535 29.36 12.26 29.70
CA VAL A 535 30.73 12.37 30.24
C VAL A 535 31.73 12.69 29.14
N VAL A 536 31.62 12.08 27.95
CA VAL A 536 32.49 12.36 26.80
C VAL A 536 32.33 13.82 26.32
N THR A 537 31.10 14.33 26.21
CA THR A 537 30.86 15.72 25.80
C THR A 537 31.35 16.72 26.86
N LEU A 538 31.22 16.43 28.16
CA LEU A 538 31.82 17.23 29.23
C LEU A 538 33.35 17.23 29.18
N ILE A 539 33.99 16.06 29.03
CA ILE A 539 35.46 15.96 28.88
C ILE A 539 35.93 16.77 27.67
N TRP A 540 35.25 16.68 26.53
CA TRP A 540 35.56 17.47 25.34
C TRP A 540 35.41 18.98 25.62
N PHE A 541 34.34 19.40 26.28
CA PHE A 541 34.10 20.81 26.61
C PHE A 541 35.14 21.38 27.60
N PHE A 542 35.70 20.56 28.49
CA PHE A 542 36.76 20.98 29.42
C PHE A 542 38.17 20.88 28.82
N THR A 543 38.45 19.93 27.93
CA THR A 543 39.79 19.76 27.33
C THR A 543 40.01 20.59 26.06
N CYS A 544 38.98 20.80 25.24
CA CYS A 544 39.07 21.58 24.00
C CYS A 544 38.72 23.07 24.15
N ARG A 545 38.44 23.58 25.37
CA ARG A 545 38.20 25.01 25.57
C ARG A 545 39.52 25.78 25.40
N PRO A 546 39.70 26.62 24.36
CA PRO A 546 40.96 27.31 24.15
C PRO A 546 41.19 28.31 25.30
N SER A 547 42.41 28.34 25.83
CA SER A 547 42.79 29.29 26.87
C SER A 547 42.83 30.71 26.31
N GLN A 548 41.68 31.40 26.29
CA GLN A 548 41.61 32.83 26.06
C GLN A 548 42.12 33.57 27.31
N ARG A 549 43.45 33.64 27.44
CA ARG A 549 44.12 34.63 28.27
C ARG A 549 45.06 35.47 27.42
N ASN A 550 44.82 36.79 27.48
CA ASN A 550 45.74 37.86 27.10
C ASN A 550 46.07 38.01 25.60
N TYR A 551 45.15 38.65 24.86
CA TYR A 551 45.56 39.62 23.84
C TYR A 551 45.20 41.03 24.34
N LYS A 552 46.22 41.75 24.84
CA LYS A 552 46.20 43.20 25.07
C LYS A 552 47.12 43.84 24.03
N GLY A 553 46.64 44.88 23.35
CA GLY A 553 47.36 45.57 22.28
C GLY A 553 46.73 45.29 20.92
N GLY A 554 46.49 46.30 20.07
CA GLY A 554 46.62 47.74 20.30
C GLY A 554 46.17 48.49 19.06
N PHE A 555 45.04 49.19 19.13
CA PHE A 555 44.51 49.96 18.01
C PHE A 555 45.11 51.37 18.02
N GLN A 556 45.99 51.66 17.05
CA GLN A 556 46.27 53.02 16.62
C GLN A 556 45.22 53.43 15.55
N PRO A 557 44.66 54.64 15.62
CA PRO A 557 43.88 55.20 14.52
C PRO A 557 44.84 55.77 13.46
N ILE A 558 44.61 55.43 12.19
CA ILE A 558 45.29 56.08 11.06
C ILE A 558 44.55 57.37 10.73
N GLN A 559 45.24 58.50 10.78
CA GLN A 559 44.76 59.78 10.26
C GLN A 559 44.69 59.71 8.73
N ALA A 560 43.57 60.16 8.16
CA ALA A 560 43.52 60.54 6.76
C ALA A 560 43.84 62.04 6.66
N ASP A 561 44.95 62.37 6.02
CA ASP A 561 45.28 63.74 5.62
C ASP A 561 45.24 63.85 4.09
N ALA A 562 44.69 64.95 3.59
CA ALA A 562 44.64 65.26 2.18
C ALA A 562 45.74 66.27 1.83
N THR A 563 46.34 66.17 0.63
CA THR A 563 46.72 67.30 -0.24
C THR A 563 47.44 66.83 -1.51
N HIS A 564 47.28 67.59 -2.60
CA HIS A 564 48.15 67.82 -3.78
C HIS A 564 49.22 66.75 -4.16
N VAL A 565 49.36 66.32 -5.41
CA VAL A 565 49.18 67.00 -6.73
C VAL A 565 48.56 66.04 -7.75
#